data_AF-A0A3M1FW12-F1
#
_entry.id   AF-A0A3M1FW12-F1
#
_cell.length_a   1.000
_cell.length_b   1.000
_cell.length_c   1.000
_cell.angle_alpha   90.00
_cell.angle_beta   90.00
_cell.angle_gamma   90.00
#
_symmetry.space_group_name_H-M   'P 1'
#
loop_
_entity.id
_entity.type
_entity.pdbx_description
1 polymer ?
#
loop_
_entity_poly.entity_id
_entity_poly.type
_entity_poly.pdbx_seq_one_letter_code
_entity_poly.pdbx_strand_id
1 'polypeptide(L)'
;MNNGFKHILVVAGLAILLLLGQMGLSSLTLLSAPVEAASVEEVPVVVRPGGATVYAGPAGEVLGVTQAGAVLSATARSADSDWVQVRWSDQTGWVETSALIA
;
A
#
# COMPACT_ATOMS: atom_id res chain seq x y z
N MET A 1 -71.43 -6.60 -4.63
CA MET A 1 -70.17 -6.53 -3.86
C MET A 1 -69.04 -6.27 -4.86
N ASN A 2 -68.57 -5.03 -4.94
CA ASN A 2 -68.03 -4.46 -6.18
C ASN A 2 -66.54 -4.76 -6.36
N ASN A 3 -66.17 -5.29 -7.53
CA ASN A 3 -64.79 -5.60 -7.88
C ASN A 3 -63.86 -4.36 -7.87
N GLY A 4 -64.42 -3.15 -8.00
CA GLY A 4 -63.67 -1.89 -7.89
C GLY A 4 -62.99 -1.67 -6.53
N PHE A 5 -63.58 -2.15 -5.42
CA PHE A 5 -62.99 -1.97 -4.08
C PHE A 5 -61.78 -2.90 -3.85
N LYS A 6 -61.76 -4.08 -4.51
CA LYS A 6 -60.64 -5.03 -4.45
C LYS A 6 -59.41 -4.53 -5.19
N HIS A 7 -59.59 -3.89 -6.36
CA HIS A 7 -58.47 -3.34 -7.14
C HIS A 7 -57.80 -2.14 -6.45
N ILE A 8 -58.58 -1.28 -5.77
CA ILE A 8 -58.04 -0.14 -5.01
C ILE A 8 -57.16 -0.61 -3.84
N LEU A 9 -57.51 -1.73 -3.19
CA LEU A 9 -56.75 -2.30 -2.07
C LEU A 9 -55.42 -2.94 -2.52
N VAL A 10 -55.37 -3.54 -3.71
CA VAL A 10 -54.13 -4.13 -4.27
C VAL A 10 -53.16 -3.05 -4.76
N VAL A 11 -53.66 -1.98 -5.40
CA VAL A 11 -52.83 -0.86 -5.87
C VAL A 11 -52.27 -0.05 -4.69
N ALA A 12 -53.04 0.14 -3.62
CA ALA A 12 -52.57 0.78 -2.40
C ALA A 12 -51.48 -0.04 -1.68
N GLY A 13 -51.62 -1.37 -1.63
CA GLY A 13 -50.59 -2.26 -1.08
C GLY A 13 -49.29 -2.27 -1.89
N LEU A 14 -49.37 -2.22 -3.23
CA LEU A 14 -48.21 -2.14 -4.12
C LEU A 14 -47.49 -0.78 -4.01
N ALA A 15 -48.24 0.32 -3.85
CA ALA A 15 -47.69 1.65 -3.67
C ALA A 15 -46.97 1.82 -2.32
N ILE A 16 -47.46 1.20 -1.24
CA ILE A 16 -46.80 1.20 0.08
C ILE A 16 -45.51 0.37 0.05
N LEU A 17 -45.50 -0.76 -0.68
CA LEU A 17 -44.28 -1.57 -0.92
C LEU A 17 -43.22 -0.85 -1.77
N LEU A 18 -43.64 0.01 -2.71
CA LEU A 18 -42.76 0.85 -3.53
C LEU A 18 -42.17 2.04 -2.75
N LEU A 19 -42.91 2.60 -1.78
CA LEU A 19 -42.45 3.71 -0.93
C LEU A 19 -41.46 3.26 0.17
N LEU A 20 -41.54 2.02 0.64
CA LEU A 20 -40.59 1.46 1.62
C LEU A 20 -39.23 1.08 1.01
N GLY A 21 -39.13 0.96 -0.32
CA GLY A 21 -37.89 0.62 -1.04
C GLY A 21 -36.99 1.81 -1.39
N GLN A 22 -37.36 3.03 -1.00
CA GLN A 22 -36.63 4.26 -1.34
C GLN A 22 -35.74 4.76 -0.18
N MET A 23 -35.77 4.08 0.98
CA MET A 23 -35.00 4.46 2.17
C MET A 23 -33.86 3.47 2.42
N GLY A 24 -32.63 3.93 2.24
CA GLY A 24 -31.39 3.18 2.44
C GLY A 24 -30.91 2.66 1.09
N LEU A 25 -30.03 3.37 0.39
CA LEU A 25 -28.67 3.62 0.82
C LEU A 25 -28.26 5.00 0.29
N SER A 26 -28.41 6.05 1.09
CA SER A 26 -27.51 7.19 0.95
C SER A 26 -26.13 6.60 1.20
N SER A 27 -25.34 6.42 0.14
CA SER A 27 -23.96 5.99 0.25
C SER A 27 -23.32 6.87 1.30
N LEU A 28 -23.01 6.30 2.47
CA LEU A 28 -22.05 6.90 3.36
C LEU A 28 -20.78 6.92 2.54
N THR A 29 -20.50 8.07 1.92
CA THR A 29 -19.13 8.41 1.53
C THR A 29 -18.38 8.36 2.84
N LEU A 30 -17.83 7.18 3.14
CA LEU A 30 -16.74 7.04 4.06
C LEU A 30 -15.77 8.11 3.61
N LEU A 31 -15.57 9.13 4.44
CA LEU A 31 -14.45 10.01 4.28
C LEU A 31 -13.25 9.07 4.35
N SER A 32 -12.74 8.66 3.19
CA SER A 32 -11.39 8.16 3.10
C SER A 32 -10.58 9.26 3.73
N ALA A 33 -10.13 9.06 4.97
CA ALA A 33 -9.01 9.83 5.46
C ALA A 33 -7.97 9.78 4.34
N PRO A 34 -7.25 10.87 4.02
CA PRO A 34 -6.04 10.70 3.25
C PRO A 34 -5.30 9.57 3.96
N VAL A 35 -5.07 8.46 3.24
CA VAL A 35 -4.09 7.50 3.69
C VAL A 35 -2.82 8.32 3.68
N GLU A 36 -2.51 8.94 4.83
CA GLU A 36 -1.23 9.57 5.07
C GLU A 36 -0.26 8.44 4.76
N ALA A 37 0.37 8.52 3.60
CA ALA A 37 1.10 7.40 3.02
C ALA A 37 2.04 6.93 4.11
N ALA A 38 1.78 5.73 4.65
CA ALA A 38 2.52 5.23 5.79
C ALA A 38 3.99 5.36 5.43
N SER A 39 4.69 6.26 6.12
CA SER A 39 6.10 6.48 5.91
C SER A 39 6.74 5.12 6.13
N VAL A 40 7.18 4.46 5.05
CA VAL A 40 8.09 3.33 5.20
C VAL A 40 9.20 3.88 6.08
N GLU A 41 9.42 3.28 7.26
CA GLU A 41 10.47 3.73 8.18
C GLU A 41 11.81 3.47 7.48
N GLU A 42 12.19 4.41 6.62
CA GLU A 42 13.43 4.40 5.88
C GLU A 42 14.53 4.80 6.87
N VAL A 43 15.31 3.81 7.30
CA VAL A 43 16.42 4.04 8.21
C VAL A 43 17.61 4.50 7.37
N PRO A 44 18.19 5.69 7.62
CA PRO A 44 19.37 6.13 6.90
C PRO A 44 20.54 5.20 7.23
N VAL A 45 21.24 4.73 6.21
CA VAL A 45 22.46 3.92 6.32
C VAL A 45 23.56 4.52 5.47
N VAL A 46 24.79 4.47 5.95
CA VAL A 46 25.97 5.04 5.28
C VAL A 46 26.82 3.93 4.69
N VAL A 47 27.27 4.12 3.46
CA VAL A 47 28.18 3.19 2.78
C VAL A 47 29.60 3.35 3.35
N ARG A 48 30.22 2.23 3.72
CA ARG A 48 31.57 2.20 4.30
C ARG A 48 32.66 2.61 3.30
N PRO A 49 33.87 2.94 3.81
CA PRO A 49 35.06 3.03 2.96
C PRO A 49 35.25 1.75 2.14
N GLY A 50 35.46 1.89 0.83
CA GLY A 50 35.48 0.78 -0.13
C GLY A 50 34.29 0.76 -1.09
N GLY A 51 33.23 1.52 -0.78
CA GLY A 51 32.00 1.53 -1.57
C GLY A 51 31.15 0.29 -1.32
N ALA A 52 30.06 0.16 -2.07
CA ALA A 52 29.23 -1.04 -2.02
C ALA A 52 28.68 -1.39 -3.40
N THR A 53 28.48 -2.68 -3.62
CA THR A 53 27.80 -3.19 -4.83
C THR A 53 26.32 -3.34 -4.51
N VAL A 54 25.48 -2.87 -5.42
CA VAL A 54 24.02 -2.96 -5.33
C VAL A 54 23.55 -4.08 -6.23
N TYR A 55 22.73 -4.98 -5.68
CA TYR A 55 22.25 -6.18 -6.35
C TYR A 55 20.73 -6.16 -6.51
N ALA A 56 20.21 -6.87 -7.50
CA ALA A 56 18.77 -7.01 -7.76
C ALA A 56 18.07 -7.85 -6.66
N GLY A 57 18.82 -8.72 -6.00
CA GLY A 57 18.40 -9.57 -4.89
C GLY A 57 19.62 -9.90 -4.02
N PRO A 58 19.44 -10.51 -2.84
CA PRO A 58 20.56 -11.06 -2.07
C PRO A 58 21.41 -11.99 -2.95
N ALA A 59 22.70 -11.67 -3.13
CA ALA A 59 23.62 -12.36 -4.04
C ALA A 59 23.11 -12.52 -5.50
N GLY A 60 22.25 -11.61 -5.95
CA GLY A 60 21.65 -11.63 -7.29
C GLY A 60 22.52 -10.99 -8.38
N GLU A 61 21.86 -10.51 -9.44
CA GLU A 61 22.52 -9.72 -10.49
C GLU A 61 23.01 -8.37 -9.94
N VAL A 62 24.18 -7.91 -10.40
CA VAL A 62 24.72 -6.60 -10.05
C VAL A 62 23.98 -5.52 -10.82
N LEU A 63 23.33 -4.60 -10.09
CA LEU A 63 22.68 -3.41 -10.64
C LEU A 63 23.66 -2.23 -10.79
N GLY A 64 24.68 -2.17 -9.93
CA GLY A 64 25.68 -1.11 -9.98
C GLY A 64 26.52 -1.01 -8.71
N VAL A 65 27.21 0.10 -8.58
CA VAL A 65 28.06 0.42 -7.42
C VAL A 65 27.68 1.77 -6.85
N THR A 66 27.75 1.87 -5.52
CA THR A 66 27.57 3.12 -4.78
C THR A 66 28.89 3.51 -4.11
N GLN A 67 29.11 4.81 -4.00
CA GLN A 67 30.35 5.39 -3.51
C GLN A 67 30.42 5.32 -1.98
N ALA A 68 31.64 5.24 -1.44
CA ALA A 68 31.86 5.35 0.00
C ALA A 68 31.30 6.68 0.54
N GLY A 69 30.68 6.64 1.72
CA GLY A 69 30.05 7.80 2.35
C GLY A 69 28.68 8.17 1.80
N ALA A 70 28.18 7.49 0.76
CA ALA A 70 26.82 7.68 0.30
C ALA A 70 25.82 7.31 1.41
N VAL A 71 24.78 8.13 1.57
CA VAL A 71 23.66 7.85 2.48
C VAL A 71 22.53 7.24 1.66
N LEU A 72 22.08 6.06 2.04
CA LEU A 72 20.98 5.33 1.42
C LEU A 72 19.85 5.14 2.44
N SER A 73 18.64 4.94 1.95
CA SER A 73 17.49 4.60 2.78
C SER A 73 17.34 3.09 2.86
N ALA A 74 17.57 2.48 4.03
CA ALA A 74 17.27 1.07 4.24
C ALA A 74 15.76 0.86 4.42
N THR A 75 15.19 -0.08 3.67
CA THR A 75 13.75 -0.37 3.66
C THR A 75 13.41 -1.75 4.21
N ALA A 76 14.35 -2.69 4.16
CA ALA A 76 14.17 -4.05 4.67
C ALA A 76 15.52 -4.74 4.94
N ARG A 77 15.46 -5.93 5.52
CA ARG A 77 16.60 -6.81 5.71
C ARG A 77 16.21 -8.24 5.33
N SER A 78 17.19 -8.99 4.82
CA SER A 78 17.09 -10.43 4.57
C SER A 78 16.93 -11.21 5.88
N ALA A 79 16.40 -12.43 5.79
CA ALA A 79 16.12 -13.27 6.95
C ALA A 79 17.39 -13.66 7.73
N ASP A 80 18.51 -13.83 7.04
CA ASP A 80 19.85 -14.11 7.60
C ASP A 80 20.59 -12.85 8.08
N SER A 81 20.05 -11.66 7.78
CA SER A 81 20.66 -10.36 8.09
C SER A 81 21.96 -10.02 7.36
N ASP A 82 22.36 -10.80 6.36
CA ASP A 82 23.57 -10.54 5.58
C ASP A 82 23.36 -9.44 4.52
N TRP A 83 22.10 -9.15 4.19
CA TRP A 83 21.72 -8.19 3.16
C TRP A 83 20.69 -7.18 3.67
N VAL A 84 20.90 -5.92 3.32
CA VAL A 84 19.97 -4.81 3.55
C VAL A 84 19.39 -4.38 2.21
N GLN A 85 18.07 -4.29 2.13
CA GLN A 85 17.40 -3.67 1.00
C GLN A 85 17.45 -2.15 1.19
N VAL A 86 17.87 -1.44 0.15
CA VAL A 86 18.03 0.01 0.14
C VAL A 86 17.29 0.62 -1.04
N ARG A 87 16.79 1.84 -0.87
CA ARG A 87 16.42 2.70 -2.01
C ARG A 87 17.70 3.18 -2.68
N TRP A 88 17.81 2.91 -3.97
CA TRP A 88 18.97 3.29 -4.77
C TRP A 88 18.49 3.86 -6.10
N SER A 89 18.71 5.17 -6.29
CA SER A 89 18.10 5.95 -7.39
C SER A 89 16.58 5.79 -7.40
N ASP A 90 15.97 5.45 -8.56
CA ASP A 90 14.52 5.28 -8.71
C ASP A 90 14.02 3.86 -8.43
N GLN A 91 14.90 2.97 -7.94
CA GLN A 91 14.59 1.57 -7.68
C GLN A 91 15.04 1.13 -6.29
N THR A 92 14.80 -0.15 -5.98
CA THR A 92 15.35 -0.78 -4.78
C THR A 92 16.44 -1.75 -5.19
N GLY A 93 17.41 -1.95 -4.30
CA GLY A 93 18.46 -2.93 -4.47
C GLY A 93 18.92 -3.48 -3.12
N TRP A 94 19.79 -4.46 -3.17
CA TRP A 94 20.31 -5.14 -2.00
C TRP A 94 21.81 -4.87 -1.88
N VAL A 95 22.25 -4.59 -0.66
CA VAL A 95 23.66 -4.34 -0.32
C VAL A 95 24.04 -5.23 0.85
N GLU A 96 25.25 -5.79 0.84
CA GLU A 96 25.76 -6.55 1.98
C GLU A 96 25.84 -5.67 3.24
N THR A 97 25.37 -6.19 4.36
CA THR A 97 25.44 -5.52 5.66
C THR A 97 26.88 -5.15 6.04
N SER A 98 27.85 -5.95 5.61
CA SER A 98 29.29 -5.74 5.82
C SER A 98 29.81 -4.42 5.22
N ALA A 99 29.16 -3.91 4.18
CA ALA A 99 29.51 -2.70 3.46
C ALA A 99 28.78 -1.45 3.99
N LEU A 100 27.95 -1.59 5.02
CA LEU A 100 27.12 -0.52 5.57
C LEU A 100 27.46 -0.23 7.04
N ILE A 101 27.16 0.99 7.45
CA ILE A 101 27.11 1.41 8.86
C ILE A 101 25.81 2.20 9.06
N ALA A 102 25.12 1.93 10.17
CA ALA A 102 23.84 2.55 10.53
C ALA A 102 23.99 3.29 11.86
#